data_AF-A0A3S2WT84-F1
#
_entry.id   AF-A0A3S2WT84-F1
#
_cell.length_a   1.000
_cell.length_b   1.000
_cell.length_c   1.000
_cell.angle_alpha   90.00
_cell.angle_beta   90.00
_cell.angle_gamma   90.00
#
_symmetry.space_group_name_H-M   'P 1'
#
loop_
_entity.id
_entity.type
_entity.pdbx_description
1 polymer ?
#
loop_
_entity_poly.entity_id
_entity_poly.type
_entity_poly.pdbx_seq_one_letter_code
_entity_poly.pdbx_strand_id
1 'polypeptide(L)'
;MISRVAGALVRAFLVAFMLATPALILPGTPADTGQVVALVAIFAAILTFAEYAAAYPCLFEFRDAPPFNRVRFGVLFVIVGALSLVVRGTTDPDTFSTLLTLVGSVLGEAMSFRFGPLDLVVLMLPATAPDAQLALVTAAFGLAATVGLLSLALFFLLIRFSRWPLGEGTFNVWVNLPTFDPTGGRDVVRRLEWDGRINIALGLVLPFLMPAVVSAAAGVFGGLSLGHPQTLVWAVAAWVFLPTSLFMRGMAMRRIAAIIAEKRRSATPLNAGVVSA
;
A
#
# COMPACT_ATOMS: atom_id res chain seq x y z
N MET A 1 -22.09 19.49 2.46
CA MET A 1 -21.51 19.04 3.75
C MET A 1 -21.97 17.63 4.11
N ILE A 2 -23.28 17.34 4.06
CA ILE A 2 -23.85 16.01 4.38
C ILE A 2 -23.23 14.88 3.54
N SER A 3 -23.09 15.05 2.21
CA SER A 3 -22.46 14.05 1.33
C SER A 3 -20.98 13.78 1.65
N ARG A 4 -20.24 14.80 2.10
CA ARG A 4 -18.83 14.67 2.52
C ARG A 4 -18.72 13.87 3.82
N VAL A 5 -19.53 14.22 4.82
CA VAL A 5 -19.54 13.52 6.12
C VAL A 5 -19.98 12.07 5.97
N ALA A 6 -21.03 11.80 5.19
CA ALA A 6 -21.47 10.45 4.89
C ALA A 6 -20.38 9.63 4.18
N GLY A 7 -19.71 10.22 3.18
CA GLY A 7 -18.59 9.58 2.51
C GLY A 7 -17.40 9.34 3.43
N ALA A 8 -17.11 10.24 4.38
CA ALA A 8 -16.05 10.06 5.37
C ALA A 8 -16.37 8.90 6.32
N LEU A 9 -17.62 8.80 6.78
CA LEU A 9 -18.09 7.69 7.62
C LEU A 9 -17.94 6.33 6.93
N VAL A 10 -18.35 6.22 5.66
CA VAL A 10 -18.22 4.96 4.91
C VAL A 10 -16.74 4.56 4.80
N ARG A 11 -15.85 5.50 4.50
CA ARG A 11 -14.40 5.21 4.42
C ARG A 11 -13.82 4.79 5.77
N ALA A 12 -14.20 5.47 6.84
CA ALA A 12 -13.78 5.13 8.19
C ALA A 12 -14.22 3.71 8.58
N PHE A 13 -15.48 3.36 8.30
CA PHE A 13 -16.01 2.02 8.52
C PHE A 13 -15.23 0.97 7.71
N LEU A 14 -14.99 1.21 6.42
CA LEU A 14 -14.25 0.29 5.56
C LEU A 14 -12.81 0.06 6.05
N VAL A 15 -12.14 1.10 6.53
CA VAL A 15 -10.79 0.98 7.12
C VAL A 15 -10.84 0.16 8.41
N ALA A 16 -11.76 0.45 9.34
CA ALA A 16 -11.92 -0.38 10.55
C ALA A 16 -12.22 -1.83 10.21
N PHE A 17 -13.11 -2.08 9.25
CA PHE A 17 -13.47 -3.43 8.82
C PHE A 17 -12.28 -4.19 8.24
N MET A 18 -11.49 -3.54 7.37
CA MET A 18 -10.24 -4.11 6.85
C MET A 18 -9.26 -4.48 7.98
N LEU A 19 -9.11 -3.62 8.99
CA LEU A 19 -8.23 -3.89 10.12
C LEU A 19 -8.72 -5.04 11.01
N ALA A 20 -10.03 -5.15 11.19
CA ALA A 20 -10.64 -6.21 11.98
C ALA A 20 -10.65 -7.57 11.24
N THR A 21 -10.52 -7.57 9.91
CA THR A 21 -10.70 -8.77 9.06
C THR A 21 -9.90 -9.99 9.52
N PRO A 22 -8.59 -9.90 9.88
CA PRO A 22 -7.85 -11.07 10.37
C PRO A 22 -8.41 -11.64 11.66
N ALA A 23 -8.74 -10.79 12.63
CA ALA A 23 -9.28 -11.24 13.92
C ALA A 23 -10.68 -11.85 13.79
N LEU A 24 -11.45 -11.40 12.79
CA LEU A 24 -12.79 -11.93 12.50
C LEU A 24 -12.75 -13.28 11.76
N ILE A 25 -11.73 -13.51 10.93
CA ILE A 25 -11.59 -14.74 10.13
C ILE A 25 -10.80 -15.81 10.88
N LEU A 26 -9.74 -15.45 11.59
CA LEU A 26 -8.84 -16.42 12.22
C LEU A 26 -9.48 -17.07 13.45
N PRO A 27 -9.49 -18.41 13.53
CA PRO A 27 -10.04 -19.11 14.68
C PRO A 27 -9.16 -18.94 15.91
N GLY A 28 -9.78 -18.98 17.08
CA GLY A 28 -9.05 -18.99 18.36
C GLY A 28 -8.37 -17.66 18.73
N THR A 29 -8.78 -16.53 18.15
CA THR A 29 -8.26 -15.21 18.54
C THR A 29 -8.57 -14.94 20.02
N PRO A 30 -7.55 -14.79 20.90
CA PRO A 30 -7.78 -14.49 22.31
C PRO A 30 -8.56 -13.19 22.51
N ALA A 31 -9.37 -13.11 23.57
CA ALA A 31 -10.18 -11.93 23.85
C ALA A 31 -9.35 -10.65 23.94
N ASP A 32 -8.19 -10.71 24.61
CA ASP A 32 -7.26 -9.58 24.76
C ASP A 32 -6.75 -9.09 23.39
N THR A 33 -6.39 -10.02 22.50
CA THR A 33 -5.97 -9.70 21.13
C THR A 33 -7.11 -9.06 20.34
N GLY A 34 -8.34 -9.59 20.46
CA GLY A 34 -9.52 -9.01 19.84
C GLY A 34 -9.79 -7.57 20.31
N GLN A 35 -9.61 -7.29 21.60
CA GLN A 35 -9.77 -5.94 22.16
C GLN A 35 -8.72 -4.97 21.61
N VAL A 36 -7.45 -5.39 21.52
CA VAL A 36 -6.37 -4.58 20.93
C VAL A 36 -6.68 -4.26 19.46
N VAL A 37 -7.13 -5.25 18.69
CA VAL A 37 -7.52 -5.05 17.28
C VAL A 37 -8.67 -4.07 17.15
N ALA A 38 -9.71 -4.22 17.98
CA ALA A 38 -10.85 -3.32 17.98
C ALA A 38 -10.42 -1.88 18.29
N LEU A 39 -9.54 -1.69 19.28
CA LEU A 39 -9.01 -0.39 19.64
C LEU A 39 -8.25 0.26 18.47
N VAL A 40 -7.32 -0.48 17.85
CA VAL A 40 -6.55 0.01 16.69
C VAL A 40 -7.47 0.32 15.50
N ALA A 41 -8.48 -0.52 15.25
CA ALA A 41 -9.46 -0.30 14.19
C ALA A 41 -10.30 0.97 14.42
N ILE A 42 -10.74 1.21 15.67
CA ILE A 42 -11.47 2.43 16.05
C ILE A 42 -10.59 3.67 15.85
N PHE A 43 -9.33 3.64 16.32
CA PHE A 43 -8.40 4.76 16.11
C PHE A 43 -8.17 5.04 14.62
N ALA A 44 -7.93 4.01 13.81
CA ALA A 44 -7.76 4.15 12.37
C ALA A 44 -9.02 4.71 11.68
N ALA A 45 -10.21 4.31 12.12
CA ALA A 45 -11.48 4.85 11.64
C ALA A 45 -11.66 6.32 12.02
N ILE A 46 -11.36 6.70 13.27
CA ILE A 46 -11.45 8.11 13.72
C ILE A 46 -10.51 8.99 12.90
N LEU A 47 -9.25 8.57 12.73
CA LEU A 47 -8.27 9.30 11.91
C LEU A 47 -8.74 9.42 10.45
N THR A 48 -9.27 8.34 9.88
CA THR A 48 -9.80 8.34 8.52
C THR A 48 -11.01 9.27 8.40
N PHE A 49 -11.93 9.22 9.35
CA PHE A 49 -13.10 10.09 9.37
C PHE A 49 -12.69 11.56 9.45
N ALA A 50 -11.78 11.91 10.38
CA ALA A 50 -11.27 13.26 10.55
C ALA A 50 -10.64 13.80 9.25
N GLU A 51 -9.78 13.02 8.58
CA GLU A 51 -9.12 13.45 7.35
C GLU A 51 -10.08 13.67 6.16
N TYR A 52 -11.11 12.83 6.04
CA TYR A 52 -12.09 12.96 4.95
C TYR A 52 -13.23 13.94 5.26
N ALA A 53 -13.48 14.23 6.55
CA ALA A 53 -14.45 15.24 6.96
C ALA A 53 -13.86 16.65 6.90
N ALA A 54 -12.56 16.81 7.18
CA ALA A 54 -11.86 18.08 7.19
C ALA A 54 -11.82 18.76 5.81
N ALA A 55 -11.84 20.09 5.78
CA ALA A 55 -11.69 20.86 4.55
C ALA A 55 -10.27 20.72 3.97
N TYR A 56 -9.26 20.88 4.84
CA TYR A 56 -7.85 20.79 4.49
C TYR A 56 -7.27 19.47 5.02
N PRO A 57 -6.77 18.58 4.16
CA PRO A 57 -6.15 17.33 4.59
C PRO A 57 -4.76 17.60 5.17
N CYS A 58 -4.32 16.76 6.10
CA CYS A 58 -2.96 16.83 6.63
C CYS A 58 -2.15 15.55 6.43
N LEU A 59 -2.80 14.38 6.40
CA LEU A 59 -2.11 13.09 6.33
C LEU A 59 -2.27 12.39 4.98
N PHE A 60 -3.49 12.40 4.43
CA PHE A 60 -3.81 11.58 3.26
C PHE A 60 -3.54 12.31 1.95
N GLU A 61 -2.46 11.90 1.29
CA GLU A 61 -2.17 12.33 -0.08
C GLU A 61 -3.20 11.79 -1.08
N PHE A 62 -3.41 12.53 -2.16
CA PHE A 62 -4.32 12.20 -3.26
C PHE A 62 -5.76 11.91 -2.81
N ARG A 63 -6.18 12.51 -1.68
CA ARG A 63 -7.52 12.35 -1.08
C ARG A 63 -8.63 12.56 -2.11
N ASP A 64 -8.51 13.65 -2.88
CA ASP A 64 -9.51 14.12 -3.83
C ASP A 64 -9.11 13.77 -5.29
N ALA A 65 -8.19 12.82 -5.47
CA ALA A 65 -7.66 12.39 -6.77
C ALA A 65 -7.80 10.87 -6.98
N PRO A 66 -9.02 10.33 -7.09
CA PRO A 66 -9.22 8.91 -7.43
C PRO A 66 -8.50 8.61 -8.76
N PRO A 67 -7.83 7.45 -8.92
CA PRO A 67 -8.08 6.21 -8.21
C PRO A 67 -7.09 5.86 -7.07
N PHE A 68 -6.10 6.72 -6.76
CA PHE A 68 -4.95 6.37 -5.90
C PHE A 68 -5.33 5.68 -4.57
N ASN A 69 -6.07 6.37 -3.71
CA ASN A 69 -6.45 5.81 -2.40
C ASN A 69 -7.45 4.64 -2.51
N ARG A 70 -8.24 4.58 -3.60
CA ARG A 70 -9.18 3.48 -3.84
C ARG A 70 -8.43 2.18 -4.14
N VAL A 71 -7.41 2.24 -4.99
CA VAL A 71 -6.57 1.08 -5.31
C VAL A 71 -5.75 0.65 -4.10
N ARG A 72 -5.17 1.60 -3.34
CA ARG A 72 -4.42 1.29 -2.12
C ARG A 72 -5.27 0.59 -1.06
N PHE A 73 -6.49 1.06 -0.83
CA PHE A 73 -7.42 0.37 0.08
C PHE A 73 -7.77 -1.03 -0.46
N GLY A 74 -8.16 -1.11 -1.74
CA GLY A 74 -8.57 -2.37 -2.35
C GLY A 74 -7.48 -3.44 -2.31
N VAL A 75 -6.24 -3.10 -2.67
CA VAL A 75 -5.13 -4.07 -2.65
C VAL A 75 -4.82 -4.55 -1.23
N LEU A 76 -4.78 -3.66 -0.23
CA LEU A 76 -4.52 -4.07 1.15
C LEU A 76 -5.64 -4.95 1.69
N PHE A 77 -6.89 -4.60 1.41
CA PHE A 77 -8.05 -5.40 1.84
C PHE A 77 -8.03 -6.79 1.21
N VAL A 78 -7.74 -6.90 -0.09
CA VAL A 78 -7.60 -8.20 -0.77
C VAL A 78 -6.44 -9.01 -0.20
N ILE A 79 -5.27 -8.39 0.02
CA ILE A 79 -4.12 -9.07 0.63
C ILE A 79 -4.49 -9.61 2.01
N VAL A 80 -4.97 -8.74 2.90
CA VAL A 80 -5.27 -9.11 4.30
C VAL A 80 -6.35 -10.19 4.36
N GLY A 81 -7.42 -10.09 3.56
CA GLY A 81 -8.47 -11.10 3.49
C GLY A 81 -7.95 -12.43 2.94
N ALA A 82 -7.22 -12.43 1.83
CA ALA A 82 -6.67 -13.63 1.23
C ALA A 82 -5.67 -14.34 2.15
N LEU A 83 -4.78 -13.59 2.80
CA LEU A 83 -3.84 -14.13 3.79
C LEU A 83 -4.57 -14.72 5.00
N SER A 84 -5.61 -14.06 5.49
CA SER A 84 -6.39 -14.55 6.63
C SER A 84 -7.09 -15.88 6.29
N LEU A 85 -7.56 -16.05 5.06
CA LEU A 85 -8.15 -17.31 4.57
C LEU A 85 -7.10 -18.42 4.42
N VAL A 86 -5.93 -18.11 3.86
CA VAL A 86 -4.80 -19.06 3.76
C VAL A 86 -4.39 -19.56 5.14
N VAL A 87 -4.22 -18.64 6.10
CA VAL A 87 -3.82 -18.98 7.47
C VAL A 87 -4.93 -19.74 8.21
N ARG A 88 -6.20 -19.33 8.08
CA ARG A 88 -7.34 -20.10 8.63
C ARG A 88 -7.37 -21.52 8.09
N GLY A 89 -7.07 -21.72 6.81
CA GLY A 89 -7.05 -23.04 6.17
C GLY A 89 -6.08 -24.04 6.79
N THR A 90 -5.13 -23.60 7.63
CA THR A 90 -4.25 -24.50 8.40
C THR A 90 -4.95 -25.22 9.55
N THR A 91 -6.09 -24.70 10.01
CA THR A 91 -6.87 -25.25 11.13
C THR A 91 -8.25 -25.72 10.66
N ASP A 92 -8.93 -24.89 9.87
CA ASP A 92 -10.25 -25.18 9.30
C ASP A 92 -10.20 -25.11 7.76
N PRO A 93 -9.64 -26.14 7.09
CA PRO A 93 -9.49 -26.17 5.64
C PRO A 93 -10.86 -26.24 4.95
N ASP A 94 -11.00 -25.43 3.91
CA ASP A 94 -12.11 -25.47 2.95
C ASP A 94 -11.58 -25.38 1.52
N THR A 95 -12.42 -25.66 0.53
CA THR A 95 -12.00 -25.68 -0.89
C THR A 95 -11.36 -24.36 -1.34
N PHE A 96 -11.85 -23.22 -0.83
CA PHE A 96 -11.38 -21.92 -1.25
C PHE A 96 -10.02 -21.58 -0.63
N SER A 97 -9.84 -21.82 0.66
CA SER A 97 -8.55 -21.68 1.35
C SER A 97 -7.50 -22.63 0.78
N THR A 98 -7.84 -23.87 0.44
CA THR A 98 -6.92 -24.79 -0.25
C THR A 98 -6.51 -24.26 -1.62
N LEU A 99 -7.45 -23.76 -2.42
CA LEU A 99 -7.13 -23.16 -3.73
C LEU A 99 -6.18 -21.96 -3.59
N LEU A 100 -6.46 -21.04 -2.65
CA LEU A 100 -5.60 -19.89 -2.40
C LEU A 100 -4.19 -20.31 -1.97
N THR A 101 -4.09 -21.32 -1.11
CA THR A 101 -2.80 -21.85 -0.66
C THR A 101 -2.01 -22.47 -1.80
N LEU A 102 -2.65 -23.27 -2.67
CA LEU A 102 -1.99 -23.89 -3.84
C LEU A 102 -1.54 -22.86 -4.87
N VAL A 103 -2.40 -21.87 -5.17
CA VAL A 103 -2.03 -20.77 -6.08
C VAL A 103 -0.87 -19.98 -5.47
N GLY A 104 -0.96 -19.66 -4.18
CA GLY A 104 0.08 -18.96 -3.44
C GLY A 104 1.41 -19.71 -3.45
N SER A 105 1.41 -21.02 -3.26
CA SER A 105 2.64 -21.82 -3.21
C SER A 105 3.35 -21.84 -4.56
N VAL A 106 2.63 -22.08 -5.65
CA VAL A 106 3.18 -22.06 -7.02
C VAL A 106 3.77 -20.68 -7.35
N LEU A 107 3.04 -19.61 -7.01
CA LEU A 107 3.52 -18.25 -7.22
C LEU A 107 4.72 -17.91 -6.33
N GLY A 108 4.72 -18.37 -5.09
CA GLY A 108 5.82 -18.18 -4.14
C GLY A 108 7.09 -18.86 -4.62
N GLU A 109 7.00 -20.11 -5.07
CA GLU A 109 8.12 -20.86 -5.67
C GLU A 109 8.63 -20.16 -6.94
N ALA A 110 7.74 -19.69 -7.81
CA ALA A 110 8.12 -18.94 -9.01
C ALA A 110 8.83 -17.61 -8.71
N MET A 111 8.59 -17.03 -7.53
CA MET A 111 9.25 -15.81 -7.05
C MET A 111 10.47 -16.10 -6.16
N SER A 112 10.77 -17.38 -5.91
CA SER A 112 11.93 -17.79 -5.11
C SER A 112 13.20 -17.66 -5.96
N PHE A 113 14.12 -16.82 -5.49
CA PHE A 113 15.45 -16.72 -6.04
C PHE A 113 16.39 -16.22 -4.95
N ARG A 114 17.66 -16.60 -5.06
CA ARG A 114 18.66 -16.35 -4.04
C ARG A 114 18.76 -14.85 -3.72
N PHE A 115 18.63 -14.52 -2.44
CA PHE A 115 18.63 -13.14 -1.91
C PHE A 115 17.42 -12.30 -2.34
N GLY A 116 16.34 -12.92 -2.82
CA GLY A 116 15.09 -12.24 -3.14
C GLY A 116 14.28 -11.84 -1.89
N PRO A 117 13.23 -11.03 -2.05
CA PRO A 117 12.36 -10.63 -0.93
C PRO A 117 11.73 -11.81 -0.17
N LEU A 118 11.36 -12.88 -0.87
CA LEU A 118 10.83 -14.10 -0.25
C LEU A 118 11.86 -14.76 0.66
N ASP A 119 13.10 -14.97 0.17
CA ASP A 119 14.21 -15.52 0.97
C ASP A 119 14.42 -14.72 2.25
N LEU A 120 14.28 -13.39 2.21
CA LEU A 120 14.45 -12.52 3.36
C LEU A 120 13.32 -12.62 4.38
N VAL A 121 12.08 -12.84 3.93
CA VAL A 121 10.96 -13.14 4.83
C VAL A 121 11.16 -14.51 5.48
N VAL A 122 11.58 -15.51 4.70
CA VAL A 122 11.89 -16.85 5.19
C VAL A 122 13.04 -16.82 6.19
N LEU A 123 14.04 -15.96 6.01
CA LEU A 123 15.16 -15.79 6.94
C LEU A 123 14.72 -15.27 8.33
N MET A 124 13.52 -14.71 8.46
CA MET A 124 12.93 -14.35 9.75
C MET A 124 12.37 -15.56 10.51
N LEU A 125 12.23 -16.72 9.86
CA LEU A 125 11.85 -17.95 10.54
C LEU A 125 13.04 -18.51 11.34
N PRO A 126 12.80 -19.10 12.52
CA PRO A 126 13.82 -19.86 13.23
C PRO A 126 14.38 -20.99 12.37
N ALA A 127 15.66 -21.34 12.56
CA ALA A 127 16.28 -22.47 11.87
C ALA A 127 15.61 -23.83 12.17
N THR A 128 14.84 -23.90 13.26
CA THR A 128 14.06 -25.08 13.69
C THR A 128 12.60 -25.04 13.23
N ALA A 129 12.22 -24.07 12.39
CA ALA A 129 10.85 -23.94 11.91
C ALA A 129 10.44 -25.19 11.09
N PRO A 130 9.24 -25.75 11.32
CA PRO A 130 8.75 -26.87 10.53
C PRO A 130 8.56 -26.52 9.06
N ASP A 131 8.73 -27.51 8.17
CA ASP A 131 8.54 -27.33 6.71
C ASP A 131 7.13 -26.81 6.37
N ALA A 132 6.12 -27.19 7.15
CA ALA A 132 4.75 -26.67 6.99
C ALA A 132 4.66 -25.15 7.21
N GLN A 133 5.45 -24.60 8.13
CA GLN A 133 5.49 -23.15 8.38
C GLN A 133 6.22 -22.42 7.24
N LEU A 134 7.30 -23.02 6.72
CA LEU A 134 7.99 -22.52 5.54
C LEU A 134 7.04 -22.48 4.32
N ALA A 135 6.32 -23.56 4.05
CA ALA A 135 5.35 -23.65 2.97
C ALA A 135 4.23 -22.61 3.11
N LEU A 136 3.72 -22.40 4.33
CA LEU A 136 2.70 -21.39 4.62
C LEU A 136 3.20 -19.97 4.33
N VAL A 137 4.39 -19.62 4.80
CA VAL A 137 5.00 -18.30 4.55
C VAL A 137 5.25 -18.07 3.06
N THR A 138 5.76 -19.09 2.36
CA THR A 138 5.96 -19.04 0.91
C THR A 138 4.65 -18.82 0.16
N ALA A 139 3.60 -19.56 0.50
CA ALA A 139 2.29 -19.42 -0.12
C ALA A 139 1.66 -18.04 0.15
N ALA A 140 1.72 -17.59 1.41
CA ALA A 140 1.24 -16.27 1.81
C ALA A 140 1.96 -15.15 1.05
N PHE A 141 3.29 -15.19 1.00
CA PHE A 141 4.09 -14.18 0.32
C PHE A 141 3.83 -14.18 -1.19
N GLY A 142 3.81 -15.36 -1.84
CA GLY A 142 3.55 -15.48 -3.27
C GLY A 142 2.20 -14.91 -3.68
N LEU A 143 1.15 -15.20 -2.89
CA LEU A 143 -0.18 -14.66 -3.11
C LEU A 143 -0.24 -13.15 -2.92
N ALA A 144 0.30 -12.65 -1.80
CA ALA A 144 0.31 -11.22 -1.51
C ALA A 144 1.09 -10.43 -2.57
N ALA A 145 2.30 -10.89 -2.92
CA ALA A 145 3.16 -10.25 -3.90
C ALA A 145 2.52 -10.20 -5.29
N THR A 146 1.83 -11.27 -5.69
CA THR A 146 1.08 -11.30 -6.95
C THR A 146 -0.05 -10.27 -6.95
N VAL A 147 -0.84 -10.20 -5.88
CA VAL A 147 -1.89 -9.18 -5.73
C VAL A 147 -1.28 -7.76 -5.77
N GLY A 148 -0.14 -7.55 -5.12
CA GLY A 148 0.63 -6.30 -5.18
C GLY A 148 1.03 -5.93 -6.61
N LEU A 149 1.66 -6.85 -7.36
CA LEU A 149 2.07 -6.63 -8.75
C LEU A 149 0.89 -6.35 -9.67
N LEU A 150 -0.20 -7.11 -9.56
CA LEU A 150 -1.42 -6.89 -10.32
C LEU A 150 -2.03 -5.52 -10.01
N SER A 151 -1.97 -5.07 -8.75
CA SER A 151 -2.45 -3.74 -8.37
C SER A 151 -1.60 -2.62 -8.96
N LEU A 152 -0.27 -2.81 -9.09
CA LEU A 152 0.62 -1.85 -9.76
C LEU A 152 0.29 -1.75 -11.25
N ALA A 153 0.10 -2.90 -11.91
CA ALA A 153 -0.31 -2.95 -13.31
C ALA A 153 -1.67 -2.26 -13.49
N LEU A 154 -2.66 -2.60 -12.67
CA LEU A 154 -3.99 -1.96 -12.68
C LEU A 154 -3.89 -0.45 -12.48
N PHE A 155 -3.16 0.00 -11.45
CA PHE A 155 -3.00 1.43 -11.17
C PHE A 155 -2.34 2.16 -12.34
N PHE A 156 -1.28 1.59 -12.91
CA PHE A 156 -0.62 2.12 -14.10
C PHE A 156 -1.59 2.26 -15.28
N LEU A 157 -2.37 1.23 -15.58
CA LEU A 157 -3.38 1.26 -16.65
C LEU A 157 -4.43 2.35 -16.39
N LEU A 158 -4.94 2.44 -15.15
CA LEU A 158 -5.93 3.43 -14.77
C LEU A 158 -5.42 4.86 -14.98
N ILE A 159 -4.20 5.20 -14.53
CA ILE A 159 -3.65 6.56 -14.71
C ILE A 159 -3.20 6.84 -16.14
N ARG A 160 -2.91 5.79 -16.94
CA ARG A 160 -2.48 5.91 -18.33
C ARG A 160 -3.64 6.14 -19.30
N PHE A 161 -4.78 5.48 -19.08
CA PHE A 161 -5.95 5.54 -19.95
C PHE A 161 -7.03 6.49 -19.47
N SER A 162 -7.03 6.85 -18.18
CA SER A 162 -7.92 7.91 -17.68
C SER A 162 -7.29 9.29 -17.90
N ARG A 163 -8.13 10.33 -17.93
CA ARG A 163 -7.68 11.74 -17.89
C ARG A 163 -7.10 12.16 -16.54
N TRP A 164 -6.67 11.19 -15.72
CA TRP A 164 -6.16 11.44 -14.39
C TRP A 164 -4.86 12.28 -14.43
N PRO A 165 -4.71 13.28 -13.55
CA PRO A 165 -5.58 13.65 -12.42
C PRO A 165 -6.65 14.72 -12.74
N LEU A 166 -6.82 15.10 -14.00
CA LEU A 166 -7.67 16.20 -14.46
C LEU A 166 -9.13 15.81 -14.72
N GLY A 167 -9.59 14.67 -14.19
CA GLY A 167 -10.86 14.04 -14.56
C GLY A 167 -12.10 14.92 -14.37
N GLU A 168 -12.42 15.31 -13.13
CA GLU A 168 -13.65 16.06 -12.80
C GLU A 168 -13.39 17.52 -12.35
N GLY A 169 -12.16 18.02 -12.47
CA GLY A 169 -11.82 19.38 -12.04
C GLY A 169 -10.34 19.73 -12.09
N THR A 170 -9.99 20.88 -11.51
CA THR A 170 -8.61 21.34 -11.39
C THR A 170 -7.87 20.56 -10.29
N PHE A 171 -6.75 19.94 -10.65
CA PHE A 171 -5.91 19.26 -9.67
C PHE A 171 -5.14 20.29 -8.84
N ASN A 172 -5.52 20.46 -7.58
CA ASN A 172 -4.77 21.29 -6.63
C ASN A 172 -3.65 20.45 -5.99
N VAL A 173 -2.41 20.78 -6.35
CA VAL A 173 -1.20 20.10 -5.88
C VAL A 173 -1.08 20.18 -4.35
N TRP A 174 -1.31 21.35 -3.76
CA TRP A 174 -1.18 21.56 -2.31
C TRP A 174 -2.17 20.72 -1.51
N VAL A 175 -3.43 20.65 -1.97
CA VAL A 175 -4.47 19.87 -1.30
C VAL A 175 -4.22 18.37 -1.42
N ASN A 176 -3.70 17.91 -2.56
CA ASN A 176 -3.45 16.49 -2.78
C ASN A 176 -2.05 16.03 -2.33
N LEU A 177 -1.14 16.93 -2.04
CA LEU A 177 0.20 16.67 -1.53
C LEU A 177 0.49 17.62 -0.35
N PRO A 178 -0.19 17.44 0.80
CA PRO A 178 -0.08 18.36 1.94
C PRO A 178 1.34 18.45 2.51
N THR A 179 2.15 17.38 2.37
CA THR A 179 3.56 17.37 2.81
C THR A 179 4.52 17.96 1.78
N PHE A 180 4.03 18.39 0.62
CA PHE A 180 4.83 18.98 -0.44
C PHE A 180 4.71 20.51 -0.39
N ASP A 181 5.83 21.19 -0.16
CA ASP A 181 5.94 22.66 -0.25
C ASP A 181 6.41 23.17 -1.65
N PRO A 182 5.51 23.71 -2.48
CA PRO A 182 5.84 24.37 -3.75
C PRO A 182 6.61 25.68 -3.67
N THR A 183 6.77 26.31 -2.51
CA THR A 183 7.38 27.65 -2.40
C THR A 183 8.90 27.65 -2.23
N GLY A 184 9.53 26.48 -2.05
CA GLY A 184 10.96 26.33 -1.80
C GLY A 184 11.93 26.66 -2.96
N GLY A 185 11.57 27.56 -3.88
CA GLY A 185 12.46 28.18 -4.87
C GLY A 185 12.98 27.29 -6.02
N ARG A 186 12.71 25.97 -6.00
CA ARG A 186 13.03 25.04 -7.10
C ARG A 186 11.81 24.77 -7.96
N ASP A 187 12.05 24.49 -9.25
CA ASP A 187 11.01 24.06 -10.18
C ASP A 187 10.21 22.87 -9.60
N VAL A 188 8.93 23.11 -9.33
CA VAL A 188 7.95 22.12 -8.84
C VAL A 188 7.97 20.84 -9.67
N VAL A 189 8.13 20.94 -11.00
CA VAL A 189 8.20 19.79 -11.89
C VAL A 189 9.41 18.92 -11.54
N ARG A 190 10.60 19.52 -11.51
CA ARG A 190 11.86 18.82 -11.21
C ARG A 190 11.80 18.16 -9.84
N ARG A 191 11.19 18.83 -8.85
CA ARG A 191 11.03 18.27 -7.50
C ARG A 191 10.12 17.04 -7.50
N LEU A 192 8.95 17.11 -8.13
CA LEU A 192 8.03 15.98 -8.25
C LEU A 192 8.66 14.79 -8.98
N GLU A 193 9.50 15.04 -9.99
CA GLU A 193 10.26 13.98 -10.66
C GLU A 193 11.27 13.31 -9.73
N TRP A 194 12.03 14.10 -8.97
CA TRP A 194 12.99 13.59 -7.99
C TRP A 194 12.30 12.80 -6.87
N ASP A 195 11.27 13.36 -6.24
CA ASP A 195 10.51 12.70 -5.18
C ASP A 195 9.86 11.42 -5.72
N GLY A 196 9.36 11.44 -6.96
CA GLY A 196 8.81 10.26 -7.62
C GLY A 196 9.84 9.15 -7.86
N ARG A 197 11.07 9.51 -8.28
CA ARG A 197 12.19 8.56 -8.43
C ARG A 197 12.62 7.97 -7.09
N ILE A 198 12.70 8.81 -6.04
CA ILE A 198 13.03 8.36 -4.69
C ILE A 198 11.98 7.37 -4.18
N ASN A 199 10.69 7.65 -4.34
CA ASN A 199 9.64 6.72 -3.94
C ASN A 199 9.73 5.38 -4.69
N ILE A 200 10.03 5.37 -5.99
CA ILE A 200 10.22 4.13 -6.76
C ILE A 200 11.47 3.37 -6.26
N ALA A 201 12.59 4.06 -6.05
CA ALA A 201 13.82 3.46 -5.56
C ALA A 201 13.61 2.88 -4.14
N LEU A 202 12.95 3.62 -3.25
CA LEU A 202 12.57 3.13 -1.92
C LEU A 202 11.60 1.95 -2.01
N GLY A 203 10.62 1.98 -2.92
CA GLY A 203 9.73 0.84 -3.14
C GLY A 203 10.50 -0.43 -3.54
N LEU A 204 11.55 -0.30 -4.34
CA LEU A 204 12.41 -1.42 -4.71
C LEU A 204 13.29 -1.90 -3.56
N VAL A 205 13.88 -0.98 -2.79
CA VAL A 205 14.86 -1.29 -1.74
C VAL A 205 14.20 -1.73 -0.43
N LEU A 206 13.01 -1.20 -0.11
CA LEU A 206 12.33 -1.40 1.16
C LEU A 206 12.14 -2.89 1.53
N PRO A 207 11.66 -3.79 0.64
CA PRO A 207 11.52 -5.22 0.98
C PRO A 207 12.81 -5.86 1.50
N PHE A 208 13.97 -5.36 1.05
CA PHE A 208 15.28 -5.85 1.44
C PHE A 208 15.76 -5.27 2.77
N LEU A 209 15.27 -4.10 3.16
CA LEU A 209 15.58 -3.45 4.44
C LEU A 209 14.67 -3.94 5.58
N MET A 210 13.51 -4.49 5.26
CA MET A 210 12.53 -4.94 6.26
C MET A 210 13.10 -5.88 7.33
N PRO A 211 13.96 -6.89 7.03
CA PRO A 211 14.61 -7.71 8.06
C PRO A 211 15.41 -6.90 9.07
N ALA A 212 16.17 -5.90 8.59
CA ALA A 212 16.98 -5.05 9.43
C ALA A 212 16.11 -4.14 10.32
N VAL A 213 15.01 -3.61 9.76
CA VAL A 213 14.03 -2.80 10.51
C VAL A 213 13.38 -3.63 11.62
N VAL A 214 12.97 -4.87 11.31
CA VAL A 214 12.40 -5.80 12.28
C VAL A 214 13.40 -6.14 13.38
N SER A 215 14.63 -6.46 13.02
CA SER A 215 15.69 -6.78 13.98
C SER A 215 16.01 -5.60 14.91
N ALA A 216 16.09 -4.39 14.35
CA ALA A 216 16.30 -3.17 15.14
C ALA A 216 15.12 -2.88 16.10
N ALA A 217 13.89 -3.15 15.68
CA ALA A 217 12.69 -2.98 16.49
C ALA A 217 12.55 -4.05 17.58
N ALA A 218 13.12 -5.24 17.39
CA ALA A 218 12.95 -6.37 18.29
C ALA A 218 13.47 -6.11 19.72
N GLY A 219 14.51 -5.28 19.87
CA GLY A 219 15.03 -4.89 21.18
C GLY A 219 14.07 -4.03 22.01
N VAL A 220 13.12 -3.35 21.36
CA VAL A 220 12.15 -2.45 22.00
C VAL A 220 10.77 -3.09 22.14
N PHE A 221 10.32 -3.81 21.11
CA PHE A 221 8.95 -4.35 21.03
C PHE A 221 8.87 -5.88 21.18
N GLY A 222 10.00 -6.56 21.35
CA GLY A 222 10.08 -8.02 21.27
C GLY A 222 10.18 -8.53 19.83
N GLY A 223 10.64 -9.77 19.67
CA GLY A 223 10.81 -10.39 18.36
C GLY A 223 9.48 -10.65 17.65
N LEU A 224 9.45 -10.50 16.32
CA LEU A 224 8.31 -10.91 15.51
C LEU A 224 8.26 -12.44 15.40
N SER A 225 7.18 -13.05 15.89
CA SER A 225 6.91 -14.47 15.67
C SER A 225 5.98 -14.66 14.47
N LEU A 226 6.55 -15.12 13.35
CA LEU A 226 5.77 -15.56 12.18
C LEU A 226 5.00 -16.87 12.44
N GLY A 227 5.12 -17.47 13.62
CA GLY A 227 4.27 -18.59 14.04
C GLY A 227 2.89 -18.15 14.52
N HIS A 228 2.73 -16.88 14.92
CA HIS A 228 1.44 -16.36 15.34
C HIS A 228 0.59 -15.95 14.11
N PRO A 229 -0.62 -16.52 13.93
CA PRO A 229 -1.44 -16.32 12.72
C PRO A 229 -1.63 -14.87 12.31
N GLN A 230 -2.00 -14.01 13.25
CA GLN A 230 -2.24 -12.60 12.98
C GLN A 230 -0.96 -11.83 12.65
N THR A 231 0.16 -12.22 13.27
CA THR A 231 1.47 -11.59 13.03
C THR A 231 1.94 -11.91 11.63
N LEU A 232 1.78 -13.15 11.17
CA LEU A 232 2.09 -13.56 9.79
C LEU A 232 1.30 -12.72 8.78
N VAL A 233 -0.03 -12.62 8.94
CA VAL A 233 -0.89 -11.85 8.04
C VAL A 233 -0.40 -10.41 7.90
N TRP A 234 -0.18 -9.71 9.03
CA TRP A 234 0.24 -8.31 8.98
C TRP A 234 1.69 -8.11 8.54
N ALA A 235 2.60 -9.02 8.92
CA ALA A 235 4.00 -8.95 8.50
C ALA A 235 4.12 -9.09 6.98
N VAL A 236 3.50 -10.12 6.38
CA VAL A 236 3.52 -10.35 4.93
C VAL A 236 2.76 -9.23 4.21
N ALA A 237 1.60 -8.81 4.72
CA ALA A 237 0.86 -7.69 4.15
C ALA A 237 1.71 -6.41 4.12
N ALA A 238 2.38 -6.05 5.21
CA ALA A 238 3.26 -4.88 5.28
C ALA A 238 4.44 -4.98 4.30
N TRP A 239 5.06 -6.17 4.23
CA TRP A 239 6.21 -6.44 3.34
C TRP A 239 5.91 -6.19 1.88
N VAL A 240 4.66 -6.45 1.45
CA VAL A 240 4.25 -6.26 0.06
C VAL A 240 3.59 -4.89 -0.14
N PHE A 241 2.67 -4.51 0.75
CA PHE A 241 1.84 -3.33 0.58
C PHE A 241 2.63 -2.01 0.68
N LEU A 242 3.61 -1.93 1.59
CA LEU A 242 4.41 -0.71 1.76
C LEU A 242 5.23 -0.38 0.49
N PRO A 243 6.02 -1.32 -0.05
CA PRO A 243 6.67 -1.16 -1.37
C PRO A 243 5.69 -0.79 -2.47
N THR A 244 4.58 -1.52 -2.57
CA THR A 244 3.56 -1.31 -3.59
C THR A 244 2.99 0.11 -3.51
N SER A 245 2.70 0.61 -2.31
CA SER A 245 2.23 1.98 -2.09
C SER A 245 3.26 3.03 -2.50
N LEU A 246 4.56 2.78 -2.26
CA LEU A 246 5.65 3.66 -2.69
C LEU A 246 5.78 3.71 -4.22
N PHE A 247 5.68 2.55 -4.90
CA PHE A 247 5.62 2.50 -6.36
C PHE A 247 4.44 3.30 -6.91
N MET A 248 3.23 3.10 -6.37
CA MET A 248 2.05 3.87 -6.78
C MET A 248 2.29 5.37 -6.60
N ARG A 249 2.82 5.77 -5.45
CA ARG A 249 3.09 7.19 -5.13
C ARG A 249 4.09 7.79 -6.11
N GLY A 250 5.18 7.08 -6.39
CA GLY A 250 6.20 7.53 -7.34
C GLY A 250 5.68 7.63 -8.78
N MET A 251 4.85 6.68 -9.23
CA MET A 251 4.16 6.75 -10.52
C MET A 251 3.22 7.96 -10.60
N ALA A 252 2.43 8.19 -9.56
CA ALA A 252 1.51 9.32 -9.46
C ALA A 252 2.24 10.67 -9.55
N MET A 253 3.32 10.86 -8.76
CA MET A 253 4.11 12.08 -8.77
C MET A 253 4.75 12.36 -10.13
N ARG A 254 5.35 11.35 -10.77
CA ARG A 254 5.95 11.50 -12.10
C ARG A 254 4.91 11.83 -13.17
N ARG A 255 3.72 11.24 -13.11
CA ARG A 255 2.60 11.56 -14.01
C ARG A 255 2.15 13.02 -13.87
N ILE A 256 2.05 13.51 -12.64
CA ILE A 256 1.70 14.91 -12.37
C ILE A 256 2.78 15.85 -12.91
N ALA A 257 4.06 15.55 -12.66
CA ALA A 257 5.17 16.33 -13.18
C ALA A 257 5.13 16.45 -14.71
N ALA A 258 4.89 15.35 -15.41
CA ALA A 258 4.79 15.32 -16.88
C ALA A 258 3.65 16.22 -17.40
N ILE A 259 2.47 16.19 -16.76
CA ILE A 259 1.31 17.01 -17.15
C ILE A 259 1.59 18.50 -16.90
N ILE A 260 2.22 18.85 -15.78
CA ILE A 260 2.59 20.24 -15.49
C ILE A 260 3.62 20.74 -16.50
N ALA A 261 4.63 19.93 -16.83
CA ALA A 261 5.64 20.26 -17.82
C ALA A 261 5.02 20.49 -19.21
N GLU A 262 4.09 19.63 -19.62
CA GLU A 262 3.37 19.75 -20.89
C GLU A 262 2.54 21.03 -20.95
N LYS A 263 1.76 21.33 -19.91
CA LYS A 263 0.98 22.58 -19.84
C LYS A 263 1.86 23.83 -19.93
N ARG A 264 3.03 23.83 -19.28
CA ARG A 264 3.98 24.95 -19.36
C ARG A 264 4.54 25.12 -20.76
N ARG A 265 4.89 24.04 -21.45
CA ARG A 265 5.36 24.09 -22.85
C ARG A 265 4.29 24.66 -23.78
N SER A 266 3.03 24.28 -23.60
CA SER A 266 1.92 24.81 -24.41
C SER A 266 1.55 26.27 -24.10
N ALA A 267 1.88 26.76 -22.91
CA ALA A 267 1.60 28.14 -22.49
C ALA A 267 2.69 29.14 -22.93
N THR A 268 3.92 28.68 -23.25
CA THR A 268 4.96 29.52 -23.84
C THR A 268 4.64 29.78 -25.31
N PRO A 269 4.33 31.03 -25.73
CA PRO A 269 3.98 31.30 -27.11
C PRO A 269 5.19 31.14 -28.04
N LEU A 270 4.99 30.54 -29.22
CA LEU A 270 5.98 30.43 -30.31
C LEU A 270 6.41 31.77 -30.93
N ASN A 271 5.90 32.92 -30.46
CA ASN A 271 6.08 34.25 -31.07
C ASN A 271 6.96 35.22 -30.26
N ALA A 272 7.95 34.73 -29.51
CA ALA A 272 8.95 35.60 -28.86
C ALA A 272 10.20 35.85 -29.75
N GLY A 273 10.10 35.63 -31.06
CA GLY A 273 11.23 35.60 -31.99
C GLY A 273 11.02 36.32 -33.33
N VAL A 274 10.14 37.32 -33.40
CA VAL A 274 10.14 38.26 -34.54
C VAL A 274 10.52 39.63 -34.00
N VAL A 275 11.82 39.94 -34.06
CA VAL A 275 12.29 41.32 -34.05
C VAL A 275 11.93 41.85 -35.43
N SER A 276 10.93 42.74 -35.51
CA SER A 276 10.69 43.52 -36.72
C SER A 276 11.93 44.36 -37.02
N ALA A 277 12.49 44.18 -38.22
CA ALA A 277 13.58 44.97 -38.76
C ALA A 277 13.20 46.46 -38.90
#